data_AF-A0A966Z127-F1
#
_entry.id   AF-A0A966Z127-F1
#
_cell.length_a   1.000
_cell.length_b   1.000
_cell.length_c   1.000
_cell.angle_alpha   90.00
_cell.angle_beta   90.00
_cell.angle_gamma   90.00
#
_symmetry.space_group_name_H-M   'P 1'
#
loop_
_entity.id
_entity.type
_entity.pdbx_description
1 polymer ?
#
loop_
_entity_poly.entity_id
_entity_poly.type
_entity_poly.pdbx_seq_one_letter_code
_entity_poly.pdbx_strand_id
1 'polypeptide(L)'
;DQTPLDRIQAAYALGATRWNVIRTVAIPYSRGGIVGGMMLGLGRAMGETVAVYTVLNIVYQINWQVLFGAGGNVASLILLKFGEAQPYEIKALMAAGLVLFLLTLFVNFVADQIVAKSGGKGR
;
A
#
# COMPACT_ATOMS: atom_id res chain seq x y z
N ASP A 1 -23.89 2.69 -1.84
CA ASP A 1 -24.82 1.71 -2.44
C ASP A 1 -24.38 0.25 -2.46
N GLN A 2 -23.19 -0.15 -2.00
CA GLN A 2 -22.76 -1.56 -2.12
C GLN A 2 -23.25 -2.51 -1.00
N THR A 3 -23.83 -1.99 0.07
CA THR A 3 -24.40 -2.82 1.14
C THR A 3 -25.91 -2.95 0.91
N PRO A 4 -26.44 -4.13 0.53
CA PRO A 4 -27.87 -4.27 0.27
C PRO A 4 -28.67 -3.90 1.51
N LEU A 5 -29.61 -2.95 1.34
CA LEU A 5 -30.46 -2.42 2.40
C LEU A 5 -31.19 -3.53 3.16
N ASP A 6 -31.56 -4.62 2.47
CA ASP A 6 -32.18 -5.80 3.06
C ASP A 6 -31.34 -6.42 4.18
N ARG A 7 -30.00 -6.49 4.03
CA ARG A 7 -29.13 -7.05 5.08
C ARG A 7 -29.01 -6.12 6.29
N ILE A 8 -29.06 -4.82 6.05
CA ILE A 8 -29.02 -3.80 7.10
C ILE A 8 -30.34 -3.85 7.89
N GLN A 9 -31.48 -3.90 7.20
CA GLN A 9 -32.81 -3.99 7.81
C GLN A 9 -33.01 -5.32 8.55
N ALA A 10 -32.56 -6.44 7.98
CA ALA A 10 -32.59 -7.74 8.65
C ALA A 10 -31.73 -7.75 9.93
N ALA A 11 -30.56 -7.11 9.92
CA ALA A 11 -29.73 -6.99 11.11
C ALA A 11 -30.40 -6.14 12.20
N TYR A 12 -31.05 -5.03 11.83
CA TYR A 12 -31.84 -4.23 12.78
C TYR A 12 -33.06 -5.01 13.31
N ALA A 13 -33.73 -5.81 12.48
CA ALA A 13 -34.84 -6.67 12.89
C ALA A 13 -34.42 -7.78 13.87
N LEU A 14 -33.15 -8.21 13.81
CA LEU A 14 -32.52 -9.12 14.78
C LEU A 14 -32.09 -8.41 16.09
N GLY A 15 -32.40 -7.13 16.27
CA GLY A 15 -32.04 -6.35 17.45
C GLY A 15 -30.60 -5.85 17.46
N ALA A 16 -29.89 -5.87 16.31
CA ALA A 16 -28.53 -5.35 16.24
C ALA A 16 -28.50 -3.83 16.42
N THR A 17 -27.56 -3.34 17.23
CA THR A 17 -27.31 -1.91 17.40
C THR A 17 -26.61 -1.33 16.17
N ARG A 18 -26.68 -0.01 15.98
CA ARG A 18 -26.03 0.68 14.84
C ARG A 18 -24.55 0.31 14.70
N TRP A 19 -23.84 0.21 15.82
CA TRP A 19 -22.43 -0.20 15.83
C TRP A 19 -22.24 -1.64 15.37
N ASN A 20 -23.12 -2.55 15.81
CA ASN A 20 -23.05 -3.95 15.44
C ASN A 20 -23.36 -4.15 13.95
N VAL A 21 -24.29 -3.37 13.38
CA VAL A 21 -24.57 -3.36 11.94
C VAL A 21 -23.38 -2.85 11.13
N ILE A 22 -22.73 -1.77 11.58
CA ILE A 22 -21.54 -1.23 10.91
C ILE A 22 -20.43 -2.29 10.89
N ARG A 23 -20.14 -2.91 12.03
CA ARG A 23 -19.05 -3.88 12.15
C ARG A 23 -19.31 -5.17 11.37
N THR A 24 -20.52 -5.69 11.45
CA THR A 24 -20.85 -7.06 11.01
C THR A 24 -21.42 -7.11 9.59
N VAL A 25 -21.99 -6.00 9.11
CA VAL A 25 -22.60 -5.92 7.77
C VAL A 25 -21.87 -4.91 6.90
N ALA A 26 -21.74 -3.66 7.33
CA ALA A 26 -21.23 -2.59 6.46
C ALA A 26 -19.73 -2.71 6.14
N ILE A 27 -18.88 -2.93 7.14
CA ILE A 27 -17.43 -3.10 6.97
C ILE A 27 -17.09 -4.27 6.03
N PRO A 28 -17.56 -5.51 6.24
CA PRO A 28 -17.22 -6.62 5.36
C PRO A 28 -17.72 -6.44 3.93
N TYR A 29 -18.91 -5.86 3.73
CA TYR A 29 -19.45 -5.57 2.39
C TYR A 29 -18.70 -4.46 1.67
N SER A 30 -18.21 -3.46 2.41
CA SER A 30 -17.52 -2.30 1.83
C SER A 30 -16.00 -2.49 1.73
N ARG A 31 -15.47 -3.69 2.01
CA ARG A 31 -14.02 -3.98 2.04
C ARG A 31 -13.31 -3.54 0.76
N GLY A 32 -13.88 -3.85 -0.42
CA GLY A 32 -13.30 -3.44 -1.70
C GLY A 32 -13.21 -1.92 -1.86
N GLY A 33 -14.26 -1.19 -1.45
CA GLY A 33 -14.28 0.28 -1.49
C GLY A 33 -13.32 0.93 -0.48
N ILE A 34 -13.19 0.35 0.72
CA ILE A 34 -12.26 0.84 1.75
C ILE A 34 -10.81 0.68 1.28
N VAL A 35 -10.46 -0.48 0.71
CA VAL A 35 -9.13 -0.72 0.14
C VAL A 35 -8.84 0.22 -1.03
N GLY A 36 -9.80 0.41 -1.93
CA GLY A 36 -9.68 1.37 -3.04
C GLY A 36 -9.48 2.81 -2.56
N GLY A 37 -10.23 3.25 -1.55
CA GLY A 37 -10.07 4.57 -0.93
C GLY A 37 -8.71 4.77 -0.24
N MET A 38 -8.23 3.76 0.49
CA MET A 38 -6.90 3.79 1.10
C MET A 38 -5.78 3.86 0.05
N MET A 39 -5.89 3.07 -1.03
CA MET A 39 -4.94 3.09 -2.15
C MET A 39 -4.89 4.45 -2.84
N LEU A 40 -6.04 5.09 -3.09
CA LEU A 40 -6.10 6.43 -3.67
C LEU A 40 -5.50 7.50 -2.74
N GLY A 41 -5.79 7.42 -1.44
CA GLY A 41 -5.21 8.33 -0.44
C GLY A 41 -3.70 8.18 -0.32
N LEU A 42 -3.20 6.94 -0.30
CA LEU A 42 -1.76 6.65 -0.30
C LEU A 42 -1.07 7.15 -1.57
N GLY A 43 -1.66 6.90 -2.74
CA GLY A 43 -1.14 7.41 -4.01
C GLY A 43 -1.04 8.93 -4.04
N ARG A 44 -2.03 9.63 -3.46
CA ARG A 44 -1.99 11.10 -3.31
C ARG A 44 -0.86 11.55 -2.40
N ALA A 45 -0.75 10.95 -1.20
CA ALA A 45 0.31 11.29 -0.25
C ALA A 45 1.71 11.02 -0.83
N MET A 46 1.88 9.89 -1.54
CA MET A 46 3.12 9.57 -2.24
C MET A 46 3.42 10.59 -3.34
N GLY A 47 2.43 10.97 -4.15
CA GLY A 47 2.58 12.00 -5.19
C GLY A 47 3.01 13.36 -4.63
N GLU A 48 2.46 13.76 -3.47
CA GLU A 48 2.87 14.96 -2.76
C GLU A 48 4.34 14.86 -2.28
N THR A 49 4.79 13.70 -1.77
CA THR A 49 6.20 13.50 -1.37
C THR A 49 7.18 13.47 -2.55
N VAL A 50 6.82 12.85 -3.67
CA VAL A 50 7.67 12.77 -4.87
C VAL A 50 7.92 14.17 -5.44
N ALA A 51 6.90 15.03 -5.45
CA ALA A 51 7.04 16.41 -5.88
C ALA A 51 8.04 17.20 -5.00
N VAL A 52 7.97 17.01 -3.68
CA VAL A 52 8.92 17.63 -2.74
C VAL A 52 10.35 17.09 -2.96
N TYR A 53 10.51 15.78 -3.19
CA TYR A 53 11.81 15.17 -3.48
C TYR A 53 12.48 15.69 -4.75
N THR A 54 11.73 15.94 -5.82
CA THR A 54 12.31 16.50 -7.06
C THR A 54 12.85 17.92 -6.91
N VAL A 55 12.38 18.67 -5.91
CA VAL A 55 12.84 20.04 -5.63
C VAL A 55 14.01 20.04 -4.62
N LEU A 56 14.07 19.04 -3.74
CA LEU A 56 15.15 18.91 -2.77
C LEU A 56 16.40 18.29 -3.43
N ASN A 57 17.52 19.01 -3.40
CA ASN A 57 18.82 18.45 -3.73
C ASN A 57 19.28 17.53 -2.59
N ILE A 58 19.23 16.22 -2.80
CA ILE A 58 19.64 15.23 -1.79
C ILE A 58 21.17 15.16 -1.78
N VAL A 59 21.79 15.66 -0.70
CA VAL A 59 23.23 15.52 -0.47
C VAL A 59 23.52 14.08 -0.03
N TYR A 60 24.29 13.37 -0.85
CA TYR A 60 24.74 12.00 -0.57
C TYR A 60 25.83 11.98 0.51
N GLN A 61 25.44 11.96 1.78
CA GLN A 61 26.35 11.59 2.86
C GLN A 61 26.02 10.18 3.36
N ILE A 62 27.02 9.29 3.29
CA ILE A 62 26.96 7.97 3.94
C ILE A 62 27.02 8.22 5.44
N ASN A 63 25.87 8.12 6.10
CA ASN A 63 25.77 8.28 7.53
C ASN A 63 25.53 6.92 8.20
N TRP A 64 26.44 6.53 9.09
CA TRP A 64 26.34 5.28 9.87
C TRP A 64 25.31 5.36 11.01
N GLN A 65 24.58 6.47 11.13
CA GLN A 65 23.57 6.67 12.17
C GLN A 65 22.17 6.29 11.68
N VAL A 66 21.71 5.11 12.08
CA VAL A 66 20.37 4.57 11.76
C VAL A 66 19.22 5.42 12.32
N LEU A 67 19.47 6.24 13.36
CA LEU A 67 18.46 7.08 14.00
C LEU A 67 18.36 8.50 13.40
N PHE A 68 19.39 8.98 12.71
CA PHE A 68 19.36 10.27 12.00
C PHE A 68 19.32 9.98 10.50
N GLY A 69 18.14 9.52 10.05
CA GLY A 69 17.91 9.07 8.69
C GLY A 69 17.98 10.20 7.66
N ALA A 70 19.18 10.59 7.27
CA ALA A 70 19.43 11.13 5.94
C ALA A 70 19.46 9.95 4.95
N GLY A 71 18.31 9.30 4.75
CA GLY A 71 18.20 8.07 3.96
C GLY A 71 16.91 8.05 3.15
N GLY A 72 17.02 8.28 1.84
CA GLY A 72 15.91 8.11 0.91
C GLY A 72 15.52 6.62 0.77
N ASN A 73 14.24 6.37 0.51
CA ASN A 73 13.73 5.02 0.22
C ASN A 73 14.45 4.44 -1.03
N VAL A 74 14.64 3.12 -1.09
CA VAL A 74 15.22 2.39 -2.24
C VAL A 74 14.51 2.77 -3.55
N ALA A 75 13.19 2.98 -3.52
CA ALA A 75 12.43 3.46 -4.68
C ALA A 75 12.84 4.88 -5.11
N SER A 76 13.08 5.79 -4.16
CA SER A 76 13.55 7.14 -4.42
C SER A 76 14.99 7.15 -4.96
N LEU A 77 15.85 6.25 -4.48
CA LEU A 77 17.21 6.08 -4.98
C LEU A 77 17.24 5.61 -6.44
N ILE A 78 16.35 4.67 -6.81
CA ILE A 78 16.22 4.23 -8.20
C ILE A 78 15.80 5.40 -9.09
N LEU A 79 14.75 6.15 -8.70
CA LEU A 79 14.24 7.30 -9.46
C LEU A 79 15.30 8.39 -9.68
N LEU A 80 16.06 8.73 -8.63
CA LEU A 80 17.04 9.81 -8.70
C LEU A 80 18.26 9.42 -9.56
N LYS A 81 18.77 8.20 -9.36
CA LYS A 81 19.89 7.67 -10.15
C LYS A 81 19.51 7.40 -11.61
N PHE A 82 18.25 7.10 -11.92
CA PHE A 82 17.80 6.88 -13.31
C PHE A 82 17.94 8.15 -14.17
N GLY A 83 17.81 9.34 -13.58
CA GLY A 83 17.99 10.61 -14.28
C GLY A 83 19.45 10.98 -14.58
N GLU A 84 20.40 10.44 -13.81
CA GLU A 84 21.85 10.73 -13.93
C GLU A 84 22.67 9.55 -14.47
N ALA A 85 22.05 8.41 -14.78
CA ALA A 85 22.74 7.14 -15.03
C ALA A 85 23.45 7.05 -16.40
N GLN A 86 24.70 6.58 -16.37
CA GLN A 86 25.41 6.11 -17.57
C GLN A 86 24.84 4.75 -18.07
N PRO A 87 25.12 4.31 -19.33
CA PRO A 87 24.49 3.12 -19.92
C PRO A 87 24.66 1.81 -19.12
N TYR A 88 25.71 1.73 -18.29
CA TYR A 88 25.95 0.61 -17.39
C TYR A 88 25.08 0.67 -16.12
N GLU A 89 24.89 1.86 -15.55
CA GLU A 89 24.09 2.09 -14.34
C GLU A 89 22.59 1.87 -14.60
N ILE A 90 22.10 2.15 -15.81
CA ILE A 90 20.71 1.85 -16.21
C ILE A 90 20.40 0.35 -16.08
N LYS A 91 21.36 -0.53 -16.44
CA LYS A 91 21.19 -1.98 -16.30
C LYS A 91 21.12 -2.40 -14.84
N ALA A 92 21.94 -1.79 -13.97
CA ALA A 92 21.91 -2.04 -12.53
C ALA A 92 20.61 -1.56 -11.89
N LEU A 93 20.09 -0.40 -12.32
CA LEU A 93 18.80 0.15 -11.85
C LEU A 93 17.62 -0.71 -12.30
N MET A 94 17.61 -1.18 -13.54
CA MET A 94 16.63 -2.16 -14.04
C MET A 94 16.65 -3.46 -13.24
N ALA A 95 17.84 -3.97 -12.91
CA ALA A 95 17.97 -5.16 -12.06
C ALA A 95 17.45 -4.93 -10.64
N ALA A 96 17.74 -3.77 -10.03
CA ALA A 96 17.20 -3.39 -8.73
C ALA A 96 15.67 -3.26 -8.75
N GLY A 97 15.10 -2.67 -9.81
CA GLY A 97 13.66 -2.60 -10.02
C GLY A 97 13.01 -3.98 -10.16
N LEU A 98 13.65 -4.89 -10.89
CA LEU A 98 13.17 -6.28 -11.03
C LEU A 98 13.16 -7.02 -9.68
N VAL A 99 14.21 -6.87 -8.87
CA VAL A 99 14.27 -7.47 -7.53
C VAL A 99 13.16 -6.91 -6.63
N LEU A 100 12.95 -5.59 -6.65
CA LEU A 100 11.88 -4.96 -5.89
C LEU A 100 10.48 -5.42 -6.34
N PHE A 101 10.30 -5.59 -7.65
CA PHE A 101 9.07 -6.13 -8.21
C PHE A 101 8.82 -7.57 -7.75
N LEU A 102 9.83 -8.44 -7.81
CA LEU A 102 9.73 -9.82 -7.34
C LEU A 102 9.44 -9.89 -5.84
N LEU A 103 10.06 -9.02 -5.03
CA LEU A 103 9.80 -8.94 -3.60
C LEU A 103 8.35 -8.52 -3.33
N THR A 104 7.83 -7.55 -4.08
CA THR A 104 6.43 -7.12 -3.99
C THR A 104 5.47 -8.25 -4.37
N LEU A 105 5.78 -8.98 -5.44
CA LEU A 105 4.99 -10.12 -5.91
C LEU A 105 4.98 -11.24 -4.86
N PHE A 106 6.14 -11.53 -4.27
CA PHE A 106 6.27 -12.52 -3.20
C PHE A 106 5.46 -12.13 -1.95
N VAL A 107 5.57 -10.88 -1.50
CA VAL A 107 4.81 -10.39 -0.34
C VAL A 107 3.31 -10.45 -0.62
N ASN A 108 2.85 -10.00 -1.80
CA ASN A 108 1.44 -10.07 -2.18
C ASN A 108 0.95 -11.51 -2.27
N PHE A 109 1.74 -12.42 -2.86
CA PHE A 109 1.40 -13.83 -2.95
C PHE A 109 1.24 -14.48 -1.56
N VAL A 110 2.15 -14.16 -0.63
CA VAL A 110 2.06 -14.64 0.76
C VAL A 110 0.85 -14.04 1.47
N ALA A 111 0.57 -12.75 1.28
CA ALA A 111 -0.60 -12.09 1.85
C ALA A 111 -1.90 -12.72 1.36
N ASP A 112 -2.03 -12.97 0.05
CA ASP A 112 -3.19 -13.62 -0.54
C ASP A 112 -3.35 -15.07 -0.03
N GLN A 113 -2.25 -15.82 0.13
CA GLN A 113 -2.29 -17.17 0.69
C GLN A 113 -2.71 -17.16 2.17
N ILE A 114 -2.28 -16.17 2.96
CA ILE A 114 -2.71 -16.01 4.35
C ILE A 114 -4.18 -15.62 4.42
N VAL A 115 -4.65 -14.72 3.55
CA VAL A 115 -6.07 -14.34 3.46
C VAL A 115 -6.93 -15.51 3.00
N ALA A 116 -6.47 -16.29 2.02
CA ALA A 116 -7.15 -17.49 1.54
C ALA A 116 -7.26 -18.56 2.64
N LYS A 117 -6.21 -18.74 3.46
CA LYS A 117 -6.27 -19.63 4.63
C LYS A 117 -7.08 -19.07 5.79
N SER A 118 -7.04 -17.76 6.03
CA SER A 118 -7.76 -17.10 7.13
C SER A 118 -9.21 -16.77 6.78
N GLY A 119 -9.60 -16.87 5.51
CA GLY A 119 -10.98 -16.84 5.02
C GLY A 119 -11.74 -18.15 5.23
N GLY A 120 -11.11 -19.14 5.86
CA GLY A 120 -11.75 -20.36 6.31
C GLY A 120 -12.75 -20.10 7.43
N LYS A 121 -14.04 -20.19 7.08
CA LYS A 121 -15.19 -20.51 7.94
C LYS A 121 -15.98 -19.34 8.55
N GLY A 122 -16.48 -18.46 7.69
CA GLY A 122 -17.76 -17.79 7.93
C GLY A 122 -18.90 -18.61 7.30
N ARG A 123 -19.41 -19.61 8.04
CA ARG A 123 -20.79 -20.07 7.87
C ARG A 123 -21.69 -19.21 8.73
#